data_AF-A0A7S1MFQ4-F1
#
_entry.id   AF-A0A7S1MFQ4-F1
#
_cell.length_a   1.000
_cell.length_b   1.000
_cell.length_c   1.000
_cell.angle_alpha   90.00
_cell.angle_beta   90.00
_cell.angle_gamma   90.00
#
_symmetry.space_group_name_H-M   'P 1'
#
loop_
_entity.id
_entity.type
_entity.pdbx_description
1 polymer ?
#
loop_
_entity_poly.entity_id
_entity_poly.type
_entity_poly.pdbx_seq_one_letter_code
_entity_poly.pdbx_strand_id
1 'polypeptide(L)'
;AAAANMAAGGGHELTAHYPRAVSHFLSLPNIHRVRKAYNSLRAVCSSAQGAVSTAAWGAAKEQHATFWARLSATDWPTMTMKLLFASVRVADVLAAGDS
;
A
#
# COMPACT_ATOMS: atom_id res chain seq x y z
N ALA A 1 1.73 4.30 13.03
CA ALA A 1 2.64 5.44 12.79
C ALA A 1 2.31 6.60 13.73
N ALA A 2 1.07 7.10 13.74
CA ALA A 2 0.68 8.23 14.60
C ALA A 2 1.00 8.04 16.09
N ALA A 3 0.67 6.89 16.69
CA ALA A 3 1.01 6.60 18.09
C ALA A 3 2.54 6.52 18.34
N ALA A 4 3.30 5.96 17.39
CA ALA A 4 4.76 5.92 17.50
C ALA A 4 5.38 7.32 17.40
N ASN A 5 4.83 8.18 16.53
CA ASN A 5 5.23 9.59 16.44
C ASN A 5 4.89 10.33 17.73
N MET A 6 3.74 10.07 18.34
CA MET A 6 3.33 10.65 19.63
C MET A 6 4.32 10.30 20.74
N ALA A 7 4.76 9.04 20.84
CA ALA A 7 5.77 8.62 21.80
C ALA A 7 7.14 9.31 21.58
N ALA A 8 7.45 9.72 20.35
CA ALA A 8 8.68 10.43 19.99
C ALA A 8 8.58 11.96 20.09
N GLY A 9 7.49 12.50 20.65
CA GLY A 9 7.27 13.95 20.78
C GLY A 9 6.58 14.63 19.59
N GLY A 10 6.14 13.86 18.58
CA GLY A 10 5.19 14.30 17.56
C GLY A 10 3.74 14.08 18.00
N GLY A 11 2.84 13.79 17.06
CA GLY A 11 1.47 13.44 17.42
C GLY A 11 0.45 13.49 16.29
N HIS A 12 -0.80 13.68 16.70
CA HIS A 12 -1.98 13.96 15.88
C HIS A 12 -2.95 14.78 16.74
N GLU A 13 -3.90 15.44 16.10
CA GLU A 13 -4.91 16.26 16.75
C GLU A 13 -5.81 15.41 17.67
N LEU A 14 -5.98 15.86 18.91
CA LEU A 14 -6.88 15.25 19.88
C LEU A 14 -8.25 15.94 19.84
N THR A 15 -9.33 15.16 19.80
CA THR A 15 -10.71 15.68 19.78
C THR A 15 -11.00 16.63 20.95
N ALA A 16 -10.40 16.39 22.13
CA ALA A 16 -10.55 17.26 23.30
C ALA A 16 -10.05 18.70 23.07
N HIS A 17 -9.07 18.89 22.19
CA HIS A 17 -8.53 20.21 21.84
C HIS A 17 -9.12 20.77 20.55
N TYR A 18 -9.69 19.90 19.70
CA TYR A 18 -10.28 20.25 18.41
C TYR A 18 -11.69 19.67 18.27
N PRO A 19 -12.70 20.20 19.00
CA PRO A 19 -14.03 19.59 19.09
C PRO A 19 -14.84 19.65 17.78
N ARG A 20 -14.43 20.51 16.83
CA ARG A 20 -15.05 20.63 15.50
C ARG A 20 -14.28 19.88 14.41
N ALA A 21 -13.22 19.15 14.77
CA ALA A 21 -12.42 18.39 13.81
C ALA A 21 -12.61 16.89 14.01
N VAL A 22 -12.70 16.15 12.90
CA VAL A 22 -12.77 14.69 12.89
C VAL A 22 -11.51 14.13 12.24
N SER A 23 -10.72 13.40 13.03
CA SER A 23 -9.48 12.78 12.56
C SER A 23 -9.73 11.38 12.00
N HIS A 24 -9.23 11.11 10.78
CA HIS A 24 -9.30 9.80 10.15
C HIS A 24 -7.91 9.24 9.85
N PHE A 25 -7.61 8.02 10.33
CA PHE A 25 -6.36 7.34 10.03
C PHE A 25 -6.47 6.44 8.80
N LEU A 26 -5.83 6.84 7.70
CA LEU A 26 -5.93 6.16 6.40
C LEU A 26 -4.99 4.94 6.26
N SER A 27 -4.26 4.58 7.32
CA SER A 27 -3.39 3.40 7.38
C SER A 27 -2.37 3.28 6.23
N LEU A 28 -1.90 4.41 5.71
CA LEU A 28 -0.89 4.46 4.65
C LEU A 28 0.50 4.14 5.21
N PRO A 29 1.30 3.34 4.49
CA PRO A 29 2.67 3.03 4.87
C PRO A 29 3.59 4.25 4.74
N ASN A 30 4.69 4.26 5.50
CA ASN A 30 5.75 5.27 5.33
C ASN A 30 6.62 4.99 4.10
N ILE A 31 7.48 5.96 3.75
CA ILE A 31 8.37 5.90 2.58
C ILE A 31 9.29 4.68 2.57
N HIS A 32 9.70 4.19 3.75
CA HIS A 32 10.60 3.04 3.85
C HIS A 32 9.88 1.74 3.48
N ARG A 33 8.62 1.58 3.93
CA ARG A 33 7.78 0.45 3.54
C ARG A 33 7.46 0.48 2.04
N VAL A 34 7.15 1.65 1.48
CA VAL A 34 6.91 1.80 0.03
C VAL A 34 8.15 1.41 -0.78
N ARG A 35 9.33 1.89 -0.38
CA ARG A 35 10.61 1.53 -1.02
C ARG A 35 10.87 0.02 -0.98
N LYS A 36 10.63 -0.61 0.17
CA LYS A 36 10.79 -2.07 0.32
C LYS A 36 9.84 -2.82 -0.60
N ALA A 37 8.56 -2.45 -0.63
CA ALA A 37 7.56 -3.08 -1.50
C ALA A 37 7.92 -2.95 -2.99
N TYR A 38 8.37 -1.76 -3.41
CA TYR A 38 8.83 -1.53 -4.79
C TYR A 38 10.04 -2.41 -5.16
N ASN A 39 11.04 -2.51 -4.27
CA ASN A 39 12.21 -3.34 -4.52
C ASN A 39 11.83 -4.83 -4.63
N SER A 40 10.90 -5.30 -3.79
CA SER A 40 10.36 -6.66 -3.89
C SER A 40 9.63 -6.88 -5.21
N LEU A 41 8.78 -5.93 -5.63
CA LEU A 41 8.09 -5.98 -6.93
C LEU A 41 9.07 -6.06 -8.09
N ARG A 42 10.09 -5.20 -8.11
CA ARG A 42 11.13 -5.20 -9.14
C ARG A 42 11.77 -6.59 -9.26
N ALA A 43 12.11 -7.22 -8.14
CA ALA A 43 12.69 -8.56 -8.14
C ALA A 43 11.74 -9.63 -8.72
N VAL A 44 10.45 -9.55 -8.41
CA VAL A 44 9.44 -10.45 -8.99
C VAL A 44 9.37 -10.26 -10.50
N CYS A 45 9.25 -9.02 -10.99
CA CYS A 45 9.18 -8.69 -12.41
C CYS A 45 10.44 -9.14 -13.18
N SER A 46 11.63 -8.86 -12.66
CA SER A 46 12.89 -9.28 -13.27
C SER A 46 13.01 -10.80 -13.38
N SER A 47 12.58 -11.54 -12.35
CA SER A 47 12.58 -13.01 -12.40
C SER A 47 11.56 -13.60 -13.37
N ALA A 48 10.40 -12.94 -13.54
CA ALA A 48 9.38 -13.36 -14.49
C ALA A 48 9.82 -13.15 -15.94
N GLN A 49 10.48 -12.02 -16.23
CA GLN A 49 11.01 -11.71 -17.57
C GLN A 49 12.05 -12.74 -18.03
N GLY A 50 12.91 -13.23 -17.14
CA GLY A 50 13.88 -14.27 -17.46
C GLY A 50 13.26 -15.66 -17.70
N ALA A 51 12.17 -16.00 -16.99
CA ALA A 51 11.55 -17.32 -17.05
C ALA A 51 10.69 -17.55 -18.30
N VAL A 52 10.02 -16.52 -18.81
CA VAL A 52 9.14 -16.61 -20.00
C VAL A 52 9.93 -16.93 -21.27
N SER A 53 11.21 -16.57 -21.33
CA SER A 53 12.05 -16.79 -22.51
C SER A 53 12.46 -18.25 -22.75
N THR A 54 12.26 -19.15 -21.78
CA THR A 54 12.84 -20.51 -21.82
C THR A 54 11.89 -21.65 -21.42
N ALA A 55 10.62 -21.38 -21.12
CA ALA A 55 9.73 -22.38 -20.50
C ALA A 55 8.85 -23.15 -21.50
N ALA A 56 8.84 -24.48 -21.36
CA ALA A 56 7.83 -25.35 -22.01
C ALA A 56 6.42 -25.11 -21.41
N TRP A 57 5.37 -25.39 -22.19
CA TRP A 57 3.97 -25.06 -21.85
C TRP A 57 3.50 -25.50 -20.45
N GLY A 58 3.88 -26.68 -19.98
CA GLY A 58 3.55 -27.16 -18.62
C GLY A 58 4.22 -26.35 -17.50
N ALA A 59 5.49 -25.98 -17.69
CA ALA A 59 6.24 -25.14 -16.75
C ALA A 59 5.71 -23.71 -16.71
N ALA A 60 5.19 -23.19 -17.82
CA ALA A 60 4.60 -21.85 -17.90
C ALA A 60 3.37 -21.68 -16.97
N LYS A 61 2.54 -22.72 -16.80
CA LYS A 61 1.36 -22.68 -15.93
C LYS A 61 1.72 -22.60 -14.43
N GLU A 62 2.70 -23.39 -14.00
CA GLU A 62 3.20 -23.38 -12.62
C GLU A 62 3.90 -22.06 -12.29
N GLN A 63 4.74 -21.56 -13.23
CA GLN A 63 5.38 -20.25 -13.12
C GLN A 63 4.37 -19.10 -12.96
N HIS A 64 3.22 -19.18 -13.62
CA HIS A 64 2.16 -18.17 -13.51
C HIS A 64 1.51 -18.16 -12.11
N ALA A 65 1.22 -19.34 -11.53
CA ALA A 65 0.69 -19.41 -10.17
C ALA A 65 1.70 -18.87 -9.13
N THR A 66 2.98 -19.22 -9.29
CA THR A 66 4.06 -18.71 -8.44
C THR A 66 4.24 -17.19 -8.58
N PHE A 67 4.04 -16.64 -9.79
CA PHE A 67 4.11 -15.19 -10.01
C PHE A 67 3.08 -14.43 -9.17
N TRP A 68 1.80 -14.82 -9.21
CA TRP A 68 0.75 -14.11 -8.46
C TRP A 68 0.96 -14.21 -6.95
N ALA A 69 1.38 -15.37 -6.44
CA ALA A 69 1.70 -15.53 -5.03
C ALA A 69 2.85 -14.59 -4.62
N ARG A 70 3.91 -14.52 -5.44
CA ARG A 70 5.06 -13.63 -5.20
C ARG A 70 4.68 -12.15 -5.32
N LEU A 71 3.83 -11.79 -6.27
CA LEU A 71 3.32 -10.43 -6.43
C LEU A 71 2.52 -9.99 -5.20
N SER A 72 1.58 -10.83 -4.74
CA SER A 72 0.80 -10.57 -3.53
C SER A 72 1.68 -10.41 -2.29
N ALA A 73 2.76 -11.20 -2.19
CA ALA A 73 3.73 -11.10 -1.09
C ALA A 73 4.56 -9.80 -1.09
N THR A 74 4.58 -9.02 -2.18
CA THR A 74 5.27 -7.72 -2.22
C THR A 74 4.54 -6.64 -1.42
N ASP A 75 3.26 -6.85 -1.10
CA ASP A 75 2.33 -5.84 -0.55
C ASP A 75 2.08 -4.64 -1.48
N TRP A 76 2.70 -4.58 -2.66
CA TRP A 76 2.58 -3.45 -3.60
C TRP A 76 1.14 -3.22 -4.08
N PRO A 77 0.37 -4.24 -4.50
CA PRO A 77 -1.03 -4.04 -4.89
C PRO A 77 -1.87 -3.51 -3.72
N THR A 78 -1.69 -4.07 -2.53
CA THR A 78 -2.38 -3.65 -1.30
C THR A 78 -2.10 -2.18 -0.96
N MET A 79 -0.84 -1.75 -1.06
CA MET A 79 -0.45 -0.35 -0.79
C MET A 79 -1.09 0.61 -1.80
N THR A 80 -1.12 0.23 -3.08
CA THR A 80 -1.76 1.01 -4.14
C THR A 80 -3.27 1.14 -3.90
N MET A 81 -3.93 0.03 -3.55
CA MET A 81 -5.35 0.01 -3.20
C MET A 81 -5.68 0.91 -2.01
N LYS A 82 -4.86 0.87 -0.95
CA LYS A 82 -5.01 1.75 0.22
C LYS A 82 -4.88 3.24 -0.15
N LEU A 83 -3.94 3.57 -1.03
CA LEU A 83 -3.76 4.94 -1.51
C LEU A 83 -4.99 5.43 -2.30
N LEU A 84 -5.52 4.58 -3.18
CA LEU A 84 -6.74 4.91 -3.94
C LEU A 84 -7.94 5.11 -3.00
N PHE A 85 -8.17 4.20 -2.06
CA PHE A 85 -9.27 4.37 -1.10
C PHE A 85 -9.11 5.59 -0.19
N ALA A 86 -7.87 5.91 0.21
CA ALA A 86 -7.58 7.14 0.92
C ALA A 86 -7.99 8.37 0.11
N SER A 87 -7.67 8.41 -1.20
CA SER A 87 -8.09 9.51 -2.07
C SER A 87 -9.61 9.59 -2.26
N VAL A 88 -10.28 8.45 -2.44
CA VAL A 88 -11.74 8.39 -2.58
C VAL A 88 -12.41 8.90 -1.30
N ARG A 89 -11.95 8.46 -0.12
CA ARG A 89 -12.51 8.93 1.15
C ARG A 89 -12.41 10.45 1.31
N VAL A 90 -11.29 11.05 0.91
CA VAL A 90 -11.12 12.51 0.96
C VAL A 90 -12.08 13.19 -0.03
N ALA A 91 -12.20 12.65 -1.25
CA ALA A 91 -13.12 13.17 -2.24
C ALA A 91 -14.59 13.09 -1.79
N ASP A 92 -15.00 11.98 -1.17
CA ASP A 92 -16.35 11.78 -0.67
C ASP A 92 -16.71 12.78 0.44
N VAL A 93 -15.79 13.03 1.38
CA VAL A 93 -16.00 14.01 2.46
C VAL A 93 -16.16 15.41 1.87
N LEU A 94 -15.34 15.78 0.88
CA LEU A 94 -15.45 17.08 0.22
C LEU A 94 -16.73 17.21 -0.60
N ALA A 95 -17.14 16.15 -1.31
CA ALA A 95 -18.34 16.16 -2.15
C ALA A 95 -19.63 16.17 -1.32
N ALA A 96 -19.64 15.53 -0.14
CA ALA A 96 -20.77 15.52 0.78
C ALA A 96 -21.02 16.90 1.43
N GLY A 97 -20.05 17.81 1.39
CA GLY A 97 -20.18 19.14 2.01
C GLY A 97 -20.08 19.13 3.54
N ASP A 98 -19.58 18.04 4.13
CA ASP A 98 -19.26 17.95 5.56
C ASP A 98 -17.97 18.74 5.84
N SER A 99 -18.08 20.08 5.85
CA SER A 99 -17.03 21.02 6.27
C SER A 99 -17.50 21.94 7.38
#